data_AF-A0A7S3MA15-F1
#
_entry.id   AF-A0A7S3MA15-F1
#
_cell.length_a   1.000
_cell.length_b   1.000
_cell.length_c   1.000
_cell.angle_alpha   90.00
_cell.angle_beta   90.00
_cell.angle_gamma   90.00
#
_symmetry.space_group_name_H-M   'P 1'
#
loop_
_entity.id
_entity.type
_entity.pdbx_description
1 polymer ?
#
loop_
_entity_poly.entity_id
_entity_poly.type
_entity_poly.pdbx_seq_one_letter_code
_entity_poly.pdbx_strand_id
1 'polypeptide(L)'
;LGGRRRPLSEGMKDLDQEGDCARLHRHFAVGHASFVLLVFLPPLALTISLASGPDVAFFAGTKLLVALVAVFAALALPVMHACFRPTQRFLLTSVWAPAAVFAFVAIMYRRRINYAIQTLPGPECYDTPEKKGLDMAYNAANELYSHCQGADAHPLGKGVVDQVASVKECTRYQEIEREYGRELRYLETLEQRLPCAGICYGHRRLFVHPGVQAPACGPIVAAGIRVPAKFFTAILAYSVVVMLLLIPAQYLVLTPLVVRYNDALLNKPMHVP
;
A
#
# COMPACT_ATOMS: atom_id res chain seq x y z
N LEU A 1 -8.12 -33.87 67.34
CA LEU A 1 -8.54 -34.30 65.98
C LEU A 1 -9.98 -33.82 65.74
N GLY A 2 -10.16 -32.54 65.41
CA GLY A 2 -11.47 -31.95 65.14
C GLY A 2 -11.49 -31.38 63.73
N GLY A 3 -11.78 -32.24 62.74
CA GLY A 3 -11.87 -31.85 61.33
C GLY A 3 -13.11 -30.99 61.09
N ARG A 4 -12.92 -29.67 61.00
CA ARG A 4 -13.97 -28.71 60.67
C ARG A 4 -14.34 -28.89 59.19
N ARG A 5 -15.44 -29.61 58.90
CA ARG A 5 -15.97 -29.73 57.55
C ARG A 5 -16.40 -28.34 57.07
N ARG A 6 -15.70 -27.77 56.08
CA ARG A 6 -16.16 -26.55 55.40
C ARG A 6 -17.45 -26.87 54.64
N PRO A 7 -18.45 -25.97 54.65
CA PRO A 7 -19.70 -26.18 53.95
C PRO A 7 -19.44 -26.26 52.43
N LEU A 8 -19.88 -27.36 51.81
CA LEU A 8 -19.82 -27.62 50.37
C LEU A 8 -20.40 -26.49 49.49
N SER A 9 -21.18 -25.59 50.08
CA SER A 9 -21.81 -24.47 49.38
C SER A 9 -20.86 -23.33 49.00
N GLU A 10 -19.68 -23.20 49.63
CA GLU A 10 -18.72 -22.14 49.29
C GLU A 10 -17.95 -22.46 48.00
N GLY A 11 -17.54 -23.71 47.80
CA GLY A 11 -16.73 -24.10 46.64
C GLY A 11 -17.43 -24.03 45.28
N MET A 12 -18.78 -24.02 45.24
CA MET A 12 -19.52 -23.93 43.97
C MET A 12 -19.59 -22.50 43.42
N LYS A 13 -19.49 -21.46 44.27
CA LYS A 13 -19.49 -20.06 43.82
C LYS A 13 -18.18 -19.66 43.15
N ASP A 14 -17.08 -20.29 43.55
CA ASP A 14 -15.74 -19.96 43.04
C ASP A 14 -15.56 -20.41 41.59
N LEU A 15 -16.12 -21.57 41.22
CA LEU A 15 -16.02 -22.14 39.86
C LEU A 15 -16.80 -21.32 38.82
N ASP A 16 -18.01 -20.88 39.14
CA ASP A 16 -18.81 -20.04 38.25
C ASP A 16 -18.10 -18.69 38.00
N GLN A 17 -17.45 -18.16 39.03
CA GLN A 17 -16.78 -16.86 38.96
C GLN A 17 -15.52 -16.89 38.08
N GLU A 18 -14.75 -17.98 38.07
CA GLU A 18 -13.57 -18.14 37.21
C GLU A 18 -13.94 -18.10 35.72
N GLY A 19 -15.03 -18.76 35.35
CA GLY A 19 -15.56 -18.77 33.98
C GLY A 19 -15.97 -17.38 33.48
N ASP A 20 -16.58 -16.56 34.33
CA ASP A 20 -17.05 -15.23 33.96
C ASP A 20 -15.91 -14.24 33.66
N CYS A 21 -14.80 -14.31 34.40
CA CYS A 21 -13.63 -13.46 34.12
C CYS A 21 -12.98 -13.80 32.78
N ALA A 22 -12.80 -15.08 32.47
CA ALA A 22 -12.25 -15.53 31.20
C ALA A 22 -13.15 -15.12 30.01
N ARG A 23 -14.48 -15.21 30.18
CA ARG A 23 -15.44 -14.73 29.17
C ARG A 23 -15.34 -13.23 28.96
N LEU A 24 -15.32 -12.43 30.03
CA LEU A 24 -15.20 -10.97 29.93
C LEU A 24 -13.91 -10.55 29.23
N HIS A 25 -12.77 -11.16 29.60
CA HIS A 25 -11.48 -10.92 28.94
C HIS A 25 -11.56 -11.21 27.45
N ARG A 26 -12.09 -12.38 27.07
CA ARG A 26 -12.22 -12.79 25.67
C ARG A 26 -13.11 -11.82 24.89
N HIS A 27 -14.26 -11.42 25.44
CA HIS A 27 -15.15 -10.46 24.79
C HIS A 27 -14.48 -9.10 24.60
N PHE A 28 -13.73 -8.62 25.59
CA PHE A 28 -12.98 -7.37 25.48
C PHE A 28 -11.90 -7.46 24.39
N ALA A 29 -11.10 -8.52 24.38
CA ALA A 29 -10.05 -8.74 23.38
C ALA A 29 -10.62 -8.83 21.97
N VAL A 30 -11.69 -9.61 21.77
CA VAL A 30 -12.37 -9.75 20.47
C VAL A 30 -13.00 -8.42 20.04
N GLY A 31 -13.63 -7.69 20.95
CA GLY A 31 -14.21 -6.38 20.68
C GLY A 31 -13.16 -5.35 20.22
N HIS A 32 -12.04 -5.27 20.93
CA HIS A 32 -10.92 -4.40 20.55
C HIS A 32 -10.30 -4.79 19.20
N ALA A 33 -10.06 -6.09 18.98
CA ALA A 33 -9.56 -6.59 17.70
C ALA A 33 -10.50 -6.25 16.54
N SER A 34 -11.80 -6.44 16.73
CA SER A 34 -12.83 -6.15 15.73
C SER A 34 -12.88 -4.66 15.41
N PHE A 35 -12.79 -3.80 16.43
CA PHE A 35 -12.72 -2.35 16.25
C PHE A 35 -11.49 -1.93 15.44
N VAL A 36 -10.29 -2.39 15.84
CA VAL A 36 -9.04 -2.05 15.17
C VAL A 36 -9.05 -2.53 13.71
N LEU A 37 -9.53 -3.75 13.45
CA LEU A 37 -9.67 -4.27 12.09
C LEU A 37 -10.66 -3.45 11.27
N LEU A 38 -11.84 -3.12 11.82
CA LEU A 38 -12.85 -2.34 11.11
C LEU A 38 -12.35 -0.94 10.73
N VAL A 39 -11.59 -0.30 11.61
CA VAL A 39 -11.03 1.05 11.38
C VAL A 39 -9.91 1.00 10.33
N PHE A 40 -9.00 0.04 10.41
CA PHE A 40 -7.75 0.10 9.64
C PHE A 40 -7.67 -0.85 8.43
N LEU A 41 -8.52 -1.88 8.35
CA LEU A 41 -8.49 -2.79 7.21
C LEU A 41 -8.91 -2.11 5.89
N PRO A 42 -9.97 -1.27 5.84
CA PRO A 42 -10.32 -0.54 4.62
C PRO A 42 -9.20 0.38 4.10
N PRO A 43 -8.60 1.30 4.91
CA PRO A 43 -7.50 2.13 4.42
C PRO A 43 -6.25 1.31 4.09
N LEU A 44 -6.02 0.16 4.74
CA LEU A 44 -4.92 -0.75 4.38
C LEU A 44 -5.10 -1.29 2.96
N ALA A 45 -6.25 -1.91 2.67
CA ALA A 45 -6.56 -2.47 1.36
C ALA A 45 -6.51 -1.39 0.27
N LEU A 46 -7.07 -0.21 0.55
CA LEU A 46 -7.03 0.93 -0.37
C LEU A 46 -5.60 1.40 -0.63
N THR A 47 -4.76 1.53 0.41
CA THR A 47 -3.36 1.97 0.27
C THR A 47 -2.56 0.99 -0.59
N ILE A 48 -2.72 -0.32 -0.36
CA ILE A 48 -2.05 -1.36 -1.15
C ILE A 48 -2.49 -1.29 -2.61
N SER A 49 -3.79 -1.22 -2.87
CA SER A 49 -4.34 -1.12 -4.23
C SER A 49 -3.79 0.09 -4.98
N LEU A 50 -3.82 1.28 -4.37
CA LEU A 50 -3.33 2.51 -4.99
C LEU A 50 -1.83 2.51 -5.23
N ALA A 51 -1.04 2.01 -4.28
CA ALA A 51 0.41 1.96 -4.39
C ALA A 51 0.91 0.87 -5.35
N SER A 52 0.09 -0.17 -5.61
CA SER A 52 0.39 -1.23 -6.56
C SER A 52 0.12 -0.84 -8.02
N GLY A 53 -0.57 0.28 -8.27
CA GLY A 53 -0.78 0.80 -9.62
C GLY A 53 0.55 1.07 -10.32
N PRO A 54 0.71 0.69 -11.60
CA PRO A 54 2.00 0.75 -12.31
C PRO A 54 2.59 2.16 -12.35
N ASP A 55 1.74 3.17 -12.54
CA ASP A 55 2.17 4.58 -12.61
C ASP A 55 2.65 5.07 -11.23
N VAL A 56 1.94 4.72 -10.16
CA VAL A 56 2.33 5.06 -8.78
C VAL A 56 3.60 4.29 -8.38
N ALA A 57 3.68 3.00 -8.70
CA ALA A 57 4.82 2.16 -8.43
C ALA A 57 6.08 2.65 -9.17
N PHE A 58 5.94 3.14 -10.40
CA PHE A 58 7.06 3.69 -11.17
C PHE A 58 7.58 5.00 -10.57
N PHE A 59 6.70 6.00 -10.35
CA PHE A 59 7.13 7.34 -9.91
C PHE A 59 7.34 7.47 -8.40
N ALA A 60 6.46 6.88 -7.59
CA ALA A 60 6.58 6.97 -6.14
C ALA A 60 7.36 5.82 -5.53
N GLY A 61 7.51 4.70 -6.24
CA GLY A 61 8.20 3.50 -5.77
C GLY A 61 7.33 2.61 -4.88
N THR A 62 7.74 1.34 -4.75
CA THR A 62 7.07 0.34 -3.90
C THR A 62 7.68 0.22 -2.51
N LYS A 63 8.87 0.80 -2.26
CA LYS A 63 9.58 0.68 -0.98
C LYS A 63 8.78 1.21 0.23
N LEU A 64 7.89 2.18 0.00
CA LEU A 64 7.02 2.71 1.06
C LEU A 64 5.97 1.69 1.54
N LEU A 65 5.66 0.65 0.75
CA LEU A 65 4.79 -0.45 1.17
C LEU A 65 5.39 -1.27 2.32
N VAL A 66 6.71 -1.30 2.47
CA VAL A 66 7.37 -1.99 3.58
C VAL A 66 6.94 -1.41 4.93
N ALA A 67 6.65 -0.10 4.99
CA ALA A 67 6.14 0.51 6.22
C ALA A 67 4.77 -0.05 6.64
N LEU A 68 3.96 -0.59 5.70
CA LEU A 68 2.68 -1.21 6.02
C LEU A 68 2.83 -2.54 6.76
N VAL A 69 4.01 -3.16 6.76
CA VAL A 69 4.29 -4.32 7.63
C VAL A 69 4.09 -3.95 9.11
N ALA A 70 4.42 -2.71 9.50
CA ALA A 70 4.14 -2.22 10.85
C ALA A 70 2.64 -2.10 11.14
N VAL A 71 1.81 -1.80 10.12
CA VAL A 71 0.35 -1.82 10.26
C VAL A 71 -0.13 -3.25 10.49
N PHE A 72 0.29 -4.22 9.67
CA PHE A 72 -0.07 -5.63 9.87
C PHE A 72 0.35 -6.13 11.26
N ALA A 73 1.55 -5.79 11.71
CA ALA A 73 2.02 -6.12 13.06
C ALA A 73 1.11 -5.48 14.14
N ALA A 74 0.74 -4.21 13.96
CA ALA A 74 -0.19 -3.53 14.88
C ALA A 74 -1.59 -4.13 14.87
N LEU A 75 -2.09 -4.64 13.73
CA LEU A 75 -3.37 -5.36 13.63
C LEU A 75 -3.32 -6.74 14.28
N ALA A 76 -2.14 -7.33 14.43
CA ALA A 76 -1.96 -8.59 15.15
C ALA A 76 -1.88 -8.39 16.68
N LEU A 77 -1.51 -7.19 17.15
CA LEU A 77 -1.43 -6.88 18.58
C LEU A 77 -2.73 -7.17 19.36
N PRO A 78 -3.93 -6.84 18.86
CA PRO A 78 -5.17 -7.21 19.53
C PRO A 78 -5.39 -8.72 19.70
N VAL A 79 -4.88 -9.55 18.79
CA VAL A 79 -4.96 -11.02 18.92
C VAL A 79 -4.11 -11.50 20.09
N MET A 80 -2.98 -10.83 20.34
CA MET A 80 -2.13 -11.10 21.50
C MET A 80 -2.83 -10.81 22.83
N HIS A 81 -3.92 -10.02 22.86
CA HIS A 81 -4.72 -9.86 24.07
C HIS A 81 -5.38 -11.15 24.53
N ALA A 82 -5.55 -12.16 23.68
CA ALA A 82 -6.01 -13.46 24.15
C ALA A 82 -5.03 -14.11 25.15
N CYS A 83 -3.74 -13.77 25.05
CA CYS A 83 -2.67 -14.33 25.87
C CYS A 83 -2.19 -13.39 26.98
N PHE A 84 -2.30 -12.07 26.80
CA PHE A 84 -1.73 -11.08 27.70
C PHE A 84 -2.78 -10.10 28.24
N ARG A 85 -2.60 -9.68 29.51
CA ARG A 85 -3.45 -8.68 30.16
C ARG A 85 -3.34 -7.33 29.41
N PRO A 86 -4.45 -6.74 28.92
CA PRO A 86 -4.42 -5.47 28.23
C PRO A 86 -3.97 -4.35 29.17
N THR A 87 -2.89 -3.66 28.83
CA THR A 87 -2.52 -2.40 29.47
C THR A 87 -3.09 -1.22 28.69
N GLN A 88 -3.40 -0.12 29.36
CA GLN A 88 -3.88 1.11 28.71
C GLN A 88 -2.92 1.59 27.61
N ARG A 89 -1.60 1.51 27.88
CA ARG A 89 -0.56 1.85 26.90
C ARG A 89 -0.66 0.99 25.66
N PHE A 90 -0.83 -0.32 25.83
CA PHE A 90 -0.94 -1.25 24.70
C PHE A 90 -2.16 -0.94 23.83
N LEU A 91 -3.33 -0.75 24.45
CA LEU A 91 -4.56 -0.38 23.75
C LEU A 91 -4.36 0.91 22.94
N LEU A 92 -3.75 1.93 23.56
CA LEU A 92 -3.45 3.19 22.89
C LEU A 92 -2.48 2.99 21.71
N THR A 93 -1.38 2.27 21.91
CA THR A 93 -0.38 2.02 20.86
C THR A 93 -0.96 1.22 19.69
N SER A 94 -1.87 0.29 19.93
CA SER A 94 -2.50 -0.53 18.88
C SER A 94 -3.37 0.27 17.90
N VAL A 95 -3.82 1.47 18.30
CA VAL A 95 -4.60 2.37 17.42
C VAL A 95 -3.73 3.53 16.91
N TRP A 96 -2.86 4.09 17.75
CA TRP A 96 -1.97 5.19 17.37
C TRP A 96 -0.92 4.78 16.34
N ALA A 97 -0.28 3.63 16.53
CA ALA A 97 0.77 3.16 15.63
C ALA A 97 0.30 3.00 14.17
N PRO A 98 -0.78 2.28 13.86
CA PRO A 98 -1.24 2.14 12.47
C PRO A 98 -1.70 3.48 11.88
N ALA A 99 -2.37 4.35 12.66
CA ALA A 99 -2.77 5.68 12.19
C ALA A 99 -1.57 6.57 11.83
N ALA A 100 -0.53 6.57 12.67
CA ALA A 100 0.71 7.31 12.41
C ALA A 100 1.43 6.79 11.16
N VAL A 101 1.50 5.46 10.99
CA VAL A 101 2.09 4.84 9.80
C VAL A 101 1.30 5.21 8.53
N PHE A 102 -0.03 5.16 8.55
CA PHE A 102 -0.85 5.60 7.41
C PHE A 102 -0.64 7.08 7.08
N ALA A 103 -0.61 7.95 8.08
CA ALA A 103 -0.34 9.37 7.87
C ALA A 103 1.03 9.59 7.21
N PHE A 104 2.06 8.92 7.71
CA PHE A 104 3.41 8.97 7.14
C PHE A 104 3.44 8.48 5.69
N VAL A 105 2.91 7.28 5.41
CA VAL A 105 2.86 6.69 4.07
C VAL A 105 2.10 7.60 3.10
N ALA A 106 0.94 8.13 3.52
CA ALA A 106 0.13 9.03 2.71
C ALA A 106 0.85 10.34 2.38
N ILE A 107 1.56 10.95 3.33
CA ILE A 107 2.38 12.15 3.09
C ILE A 107 3.48 11.86 2.06
N MET A 108 4.20 10.74 2.23
CA MET A 108 5.31 10.38 1.36
C MET A 108 4.86 10.10 -0.07
N TYR A 109 3.80 9.30 -0.26
CA TYR A 109 3.22 9.05 -1.57
C TYR A 109 2.69 10.33 -2.20
N ARG A 110 1.93 11.14 -1.45
CA ARG A 110 1.38 12.41 -1.96
C ARG A 110 2.46 13.36 -2.45
N ARG A 111 3.59 13.50 -1.72
CA ARG A 111 4.70 14.35 -2.15
C ARG A 111 5.31 13.87 -3.48
N ARG A 112 5.63 12.57 -3.59
CA ARG A 112 6.23 12.01 -4.82
C ARG A 112 5.29 12.06 -6.01
N ILE A 113 4.02 11.73 -5.78
CA ILE A 113 2.98 11.77 -6.81
C ILE A 113 2.75 13.21 -7.31
N ASN A 114 2.63 14.17 -6.40
CA ASN A 114 2.43 15.57 -6.79
C ASN A 114 3.60 16.12 -7.59
N TYR A 115 4.82 15.73 -7.24
CA TYR A 115 6.02 16.05 -8.02
C TYR A 115 5.88 15.52 -9.46
N ALA A 116 5.55 14.23 -9.63
CA ALA A 116 5.34 13.65 -10.96
C ALA A 116 4.19 14.33 -11.74
N ILE A 117 3.07 14.66 -11.08
CA ILE A 117 1.93 15.36 -11.71
C ILE A 117 2.35 16.73 -12.25
N GLN A 118 3.26 17.43 -11.57
CA GLN A 118 3.73 18.76 -11.98
C GLN A 118 4.75 18.69 -13.12
N THR A 119 5.59 17.66 -13.14
CA THR A 119 6.74 17.58 -14.06
C THR A 119 6.43 16.85 -15.37
N LEU A 120 5.53 15.88 -15.34
CA LEU A 120 5.16 15.09 -16.53
C LEU A 120 4.54 15.93 -17.66
N PRO A 121 3.63 16.90 -17.40
CA PRO A 121 3.03 17.70 -18.47
C PRO A 121 3.96 18.78 -19.04
N GLY A 122 5.05 19.12 -18.34
CA GLY A 122 5.94 20.21 -18.76
C GLY A 122 6.66 19.92 -20.08
N PRO A 123 7.07 20.93 -20.85
CA PRO A 123 7.84 20.73 -22.09
C PRO A 123 9.29 20.30 -21.83
N GLU A 124 9.77 20.46 -20.59
CA GLU A 124 11.15 20.21 -20.19
C GLU A 124 11.33 18.71 -19.91
N CYS A 125 11.99 17.99 -20.82
CA CYS A 125 12.18 16.54 -20.72
C CYS A 125 13.28 16.11 -19.75
N TYR A 126 14.25 16.99 -19.55
CA TYR A 126 15.52 16.64 -18.94
C TYR A 126 15.64 17.10 -17.48
N ASP A 127 14.61 17.76 -16.94
CA ASP A 127 14.64 18.36 -15.61
C ASP A 127 14.44 17.34 -14.49
N THR A 128 13.78 16.21 -14.79
CA THR A 128 13.56 15.15 -13.82
C THR A 128 14.23 13.85 -14.29
N PRO A 129 14.94 13.14 -13.39
CA PRO A 129 15.67 11.94 -13.79
C PRO A 129 14.73 10.85 -14.29
N GLU A 130 13.52 10.72 -13.75
CA GLU A 130 12.53 9.73 -14.19
C GLU A 130 12.04 9.99 -15.62
N LYS A 131 11.70 11.25 -15.93
CA LYS A 131 11.23 11.64 -17.27
C LYS A 131 12.36 11.54 -18.30
N LYS A 132 13.56 12.00 -17.94
CA LYS A 132 14.76 11.87 -18.75
C LYS A 132 15.07 10.42 -19.08
N GLY A 133 15.05 9.53 -18.08
CA GLY A 133 15.30 8.11 -18.27
C GLY A 133 14.31 7.47 -19.24
N LEU A 134 13.02 7.81 -19.11
CA LEU A 134 12.00 7.31 -20.03
C LEU A 134 12.16 7.84 -21.46
N ASP A 135 12.50 9.11 -21.64
CA ASP A 135 12.72 9.70 -22.96
C ASP A 135 13.94 9.07 -23.64
N MET A 136 15.05 8.91 -22.92
CA MET A 136 16.26 8.24 -23.41
C MET A 136 15.98 6.78 -23.79
N ALA A 137 15.28 6.03 -22.92
CA ALA A 137 14.90 4.64 -23.19
C ALA A 137 14.02 4.53 -24.45
N TYR A 138 13.05 5.43 -24.59
CA TYR A 138 12.19 5.47 -25.76
C TYR A 138 12.97 5.79 -27.04
N ASN A 139 13.85 6.78 -27.01
CA ASN A 139 14.68 7.16 -28.17
C ASN A 139 15.61 6.01 -28.60
N ALA A 140 16.25 5.33 -27.64
CA ALA A 140 17.09 4.15 -27.91
C ALA A 140 16.28 3.01 -28.56
N ALA A 141 15.08 2.72 -28.04
CA ALA A 141 14.19 1.72 -28.64
C ALA A 141 13.70 2.14 -30.03
N ASN A 142 13.41 3.43 -30.24
CA ASN A 142 12.96 3.94 -31.53
C ASN A 142 14.06 3.90 -32.60
N GLU A 143 15.31 4.18 -32.22
CA GLU A 143 16.49 4.04 -33.08
C GLU A 143 16.70 2.57 -33.46
N LEU A 144 16.66 1.65 -32.49
CA LEU A 144 16.71 0.21 -32.75
C LEU A 144 15.61 -0.22 -33.71
N TYR A 145 14.37 0.21 -33.47
CA TYR A 145 13.24 -0.12 -34.32
C TYR A 145 13.41 0.40 -35.76
N SER A 146 13.95 1.62 -35.95
CA SER A 146 14.32 2.13 -37.28
C SER A 146 15.32 1.21 -37.98
N HIS A 147 16.33 0.74 -37.26
CA HIS A 147 17.34 -0.16 -37.80
C HIS A 147 16.76 -1.52 -38.20
N CYS A 148 15.88 -2.10 -37.38
CA CYS A 148 15.21 -3.36 -37.71
C CYS A 148 14.33 -3.21 -38.96
N GLN A 149 13.54 -2.14 -39.03
CA GLN A 149 12.71 -1.88 -40.22
C GLN A 149 13.54 -1.68 -41.49
N GLY A 150 14.74 -1.08 -41.39
CA GLY A 150 15.62 -0.84 -42.53
C GLY A 150 16.44 -2.06 -42.96
N ALA A 151 16.91 -2.86 -42.01
CA ALA A 151 17.77 -4.02 -42.25
C ALA A 151 16.98 -5.25 -42.74
N ASP A 152 15.77 -5.48 -42.20
CA ASP A 152 14.93 -6.61 -42.58
C ASP A 152 14.10 -6.36 -43.86
N ALA A 153 14.24 -5.17 -44.48
CA ALA A 153 13.48 -4.80 -45.67
C ALA A 153 13.90 -5.54 -46.95
N HIS A 154 15.02 -6.29 -47.00
CA HIS A 154 15.58 -6.91 -48.22
C HIS A 154 16.39 -8.21 -47.92
N PRO A 155 16.61 -9.15 -48.87
CA PRO A 155 15.89 -9.49 -50.09
C PRO A 155 15.90 -11.03 -50.34
N LEU A 156 15.19 -11.87 -49.58
CA LEU A 156 15.14 -13.31 -49.89
C LEU A 156 13.70 -13.78 -50.08
N GLY A 157 13.21 -13.57 -51.30
CA GLY A 157 12.10 -14.34 -51.85
C GLY A 157 10.71 -13.82 -51.52
N LYS A 158 10.15 -13.06 -52.47
CA LYS A 158 8.72 -12.83 -52.74
C LYS A 158 7.74 -13.50 -51.76
N GLY A 159 7.16 -12.69 -50.87
CA GLY A 159 5.84 -12.95 -50.32
C GLY A 159 5.72 -12.49 -48.87
N VAL A 160 5.18 -11.28 -48.68
CA VAL A 160 4.85 -10.66 -47.38
C VAL A 160 6.08 -10.24 -46.58
N VAL A 161 6.37 -8.93 -46.59
CA VAL A 161 7.24 -8.34 -45.58
C VAL A 161 6.46 -8.43 -44.27
N ASP A 162 6.79 -9.42 -43.44
CA ASP A 162 6.25 -9.49 -42.08
C ASP A 162 6.67 -8.21 -41.37
N GLN A 163 5.71 -7.30 -41.17
CA GLN A 163 5.96 -6.07 -40.44
C GLN A 163 6.37 -6.48 -39.03
N VAL A 164 7.56 -6.05 -38.60
CA VAL A 164 8.06 -6.25 -37.24
C VAL A 164 6.95 -5.86 -36.25
N ALA A 165 6.40 -6.83 -35.53
CA ALA A 165 5.18 -6.67 -34.77
C ALA A 165 5.46 -6.01 -33.41
N SER A 166 6.73 -5.93 -33.00
CA SER A 166 7.19 -5.20 -31.82
C SER A 166 8.69 -4.93 -31.86
N VAL A 167 9.16 -3.84 -31.25
CA VAL A 167 10.60 -3.60 -31.03
C VAL A 167 11.28 -4.73 -30.24
N LYS A 168 10.51 -5.54 -29.50
CA LYS A 168 11.00 -6.72 -28.78
C LYS A 168 11.52 -7.84 -29.70
N GLU A 169 11.07 -7.87 -30.95
CA GLU A 169 11.47 -8.89 -31.93
C GLU A 169 12.82 -8.56 -32.59
N CYS A 170 13.30 -7.33 -32.41
CA CYS A 170 14.63 -6.92 -32.85
C CYS A 170 15.75 -7.71 -32.16
N THR A 171 16.71 -8.21 -32.93
CA THR A 171 17.85 -9.02 -32.43
C THR A 171 18.66 -8.35 -31.32
N ARG A 172 18.82 -7.02 -31.37
CA ARG A 172 19.58 -6.23 -30.38
C ARG A 172 18.74 -5.70 -29.22
N TYR A 173 17.47 -6.07 -29.10
CA TYR A 173 16.60 -5.59 -28.02
C TYR A 173 17.16 -5.90 -26.62
N GLN A 174 17.79 -7.06 -26.45
CA GLN A 174 18.39 -7.45 -25.17
C GLN A 174 19.51 -6.51 -24.71
N GLU A 175 20.21 -5.83 -25.62
CA GLU A 175 21.27 -4.88 -25.28
C GLU A 175 20.66 -3.64 -24.60
N ILE A 176 19.63 -3.06 -25.22
CA ILE A 176 18.93 -1.89 -24.67
C ILE A 176 18.10 -2.24 -23.43
N GLU A 177 17.57 -3.47 -23.33
CA GLU A 177 16.85 -3.92 -22.14
C GLU A 177 17.77 -4.02 -20.90
N ARG A 178 19.04 -4.38 -21.09
CA ARG A 178 20.00 -4.41 -19.97
C ARG A 178 20.27 -3.01 -19.40
N GLU A 179 20.25 -1.98 -20.25
CA GLU A 179 20.50 -0.60 -19.84
C GLU A 179 19.23 0.11 -19.33
N TYR A 180 18.11 -0.04 -20.03
CA TYR A 180 16.86 0.70 -19.80
C TYR A 180 15.66 -0.20 -19.42
N GLY A 181 15.90 -1.40 -18.91
CA GLY A 181 14.86 -2.42 -18.75
C GLY A 181 13.66 -1.98 -17.89
N ARG A 182 13.87 -1.15 -16.86
CA ARG A 182 12.78 -0.64 -16.02
C ARG A 182 11.89 0.34 -16.80
N GLU A 183 12.52 1.25 -17.53
CA GLU A 183 11.88 2.29 -18.34
C GLU A 183 11.14 1.68 -19.53
N LEU A 184 11.77 0.74 -20.25
CA LEU A 184 11.19 0.05 -21.39
C LEU A 184 9.94 -0.77 -21.01
N ARG A 185 10.00 -1.51 -19.89
CA ARG A 185 8.82 -2.24 -19.38
C ARG A 185 7.70 -1.27 -19.01
N TYR A 186 8.02 -0.13 -18.42
CA TYR A 186 7.00 0.85 -18.11
C TYR A 186 6.38 1.46 -19.37
N LEU A 187 7.19 1.86 -20.35
CA LEU A 187 6.74 2.36 -21.66
C LEU A 187 5.84 1.36 -22.38
N GLU A 188 6.21 0.08 -22.39
CA GLU A 188 5.36 -0.98 -22.93
C GLU A 188 4.00 -1.03 -22.22
N THR A 189 3.98 -1.03 -20.88
CA THR A 189 2.70 -1.03 -20.14
C THR A 189 1.87 0.23 -20.38
N LEU A 190 2.50 1.35 -20.74
CA LEU A 190 1.80 2.57 -21.14
C LEU A 190 1.16 2.39 -22.51
N GLU A 191 1.91 1.93 -23.52
CA GLU A 191 1.36 1.70 -24.85
C GLU A 191 0.27 0.62 -24.85
N GLN A 192 0.32 -0.38 -23.96
CA GLN A 192 -0.74 -1.39 -23.82
C GLN A 192 -2.03 -0.81 -23.25
N ARG A 193 -1.94 0.10 -22.27
CA ARG A 193 -3.10 0.65 -21.56
C ARG A 193 -3.67 1.92 -22.20
N LEU A 194 -2.84 2.66 -22.92
CA LEU A 194 -3.14 4.01 -23.41
C LEU A 194 -2.76 4.13 -24.90
N PRO A 195 -3.58 4.81 -25.73
CA PRO A 195 -3.27 5.06 -27.14
C PRO A 195 -2.27 6.22 -27.29
N CYS A 196 -1.06 6.06 -26.75
CA CYS A 196 0.01 7.07 -26.74
C CYS A 196 1.37 6.43 -27.08
N ALA A 197 2.39 7.25 -27.35
CA ALA A 197 3.77 6.84 -27.54
C ALA A 197 4.73 7.94 -27.08
N GLY A 198 5.91 7.53 -26.59
CA GLY A 198 6.86 8.46 -25.98
C GLY A 198 6.34 9.10 -24.70
N ILE A 199 7.20 9.81 -23.97
CA ILE A 199 6.81 10.52 -22.74
C ILE A 199 6.65 12.01 -22.97
N CYS A 200 7.63 12.64 -23.62
CA CYS A 200 7.68 14.07 -23.81
C CYS A 200 6.94 14.56 -25.04
N TYR A 201 7.22 13.91 -26.16
CA TYR A 201 6.72 14.29 -27.47
C TYR A 201 5.93 13.13 -28.05
N GLY A 202 5.03 13.45 -28.97
CA GLY A 202 4.31 12.44 -29.74
C GLY A 202 5.26 11.74 -30.70
N HIS A 203 5.16 10.43 -30.77
CA HIS A 203 6.00 9.59 -31.62
C HIS A 203 5.21 8.38 -32.13
N ARG A 204 5.87 7.46 -32.83
CA ARG A 204 5.28 6.21 -33.26
C ARG A 204 5.29 5.16 -32.16
N ARG A 205 4.24 4.37 -32.03
CA ARG A 205 4.23 3.25 -31.07
C ARG A 205 5.32 2.24 -31.43
N LEU A 206 5.94 1.64 -30.41
CA LEU A 206 7.04 0.68 -30.58
C LEU A 206 6.67 -0.73 -30.13
N PHE A 207 5.75 -0.85 -29.17
CA PHE A 207 5.40 -2.12 -28.54
C PHE A 207 4.06 -2.65 -29.02
N VAL A 208 3.06 -1.78 -29.17
CA VAL A 208 1.68 -2.17 -29.53
C VAL A 208 1.25 -1.43 -30.78
N HIS A 209 0.92 -2.16 -31.84
CA HIS A 209 0.71 -1.62 -33.19
C HIS A 209 1.88 -0.72 -33.66
N PRO A 210 3.09 -1.27 -33.80
CA PRO A 210 4.28 -0.47 -34.07
C PRO A 210 4.18 0.36 -35.34
N GLY A 211 4.80 1.53 -35.33
CA GLY A 211 4.81 2.46 -36.47
C GLY A 211 3.63 3.43 -36.53
N VAL A 212 2.55 3.19 -35.77
CA VAL A 212 1.40 4.11 -35.69
C VAL A 212 1.76 5.35 -34.87
N GLN A 213 1.59 6.55 -35.43
CA GLN A 213 1.80 7.81 -34.72
C GLN A 213 0.78 8.00 -33.59
N ALA A 214 1.23 8.43 -32.42
CA ALA A 214 0.42 8.62 -31.23
C ALA A 214 0.89 9.85 -30.42
N PRO A 215 0.00 10.48 -29.63
CA PRO A 215 0.38 11.61 -28.77
C PRO A 215 1.32 11.17 -27.63
N ALA A 216 1.98 12.14 -27.00
CA ALA A 216 2.85 11.91 -25.85
C ALA A 216 2.07 11.30 -24.66
N CYS A 217 2.64 10.29 -24.00
CA CYS A 217 2.01 9.67 -22.83
C CYS A 217 2.06 10.53 -21.56
N GLY A 218 3.02 11.45 -21.43
CA GLY A 218 3.27 12.23 -20.20
C GLY A 218 2.02 12.92 -19.64
N PRO A 219 1.31 13.76 -20.41
CA PRO A 219 0.10 14.43 -19.94
C PRO A 219 -1.05 13.48 -19.55
N ILE A 220 -1.22 12.36 -20.28
CA ILE A 220 -2.26 11.36 -20.02
C ILE A 220 -1.97 10.64 -18.70
N VAL A 221 -0.72 10.23 -18.49
CA VAL A 221 -0.25 9.60 -17.24
C VAL A 221 -0.41 10.57 -16.07
N ALA A 222 -0.05 11.85 -16.24
CA ALA A 222 -0.24 12.86 -15.21
C ALA A 222 -1.71 13.00 -14.79
N ALA A 223 -2.64 12.94 -15.75
CA ALA A 223 -4.07 12.95 -15.47
C ALA A 223 -4.51 11.70 -14.69
N GLY A 224 -4.04 10.52 -15.07
CA GLY A 224 -4.34 9.26 -14.37
C GLY A 224 -3.85 9.24 -12.91
N ILE A 225 -2.63 9.72 -12.67
CA ILE A 225 -2.00 9.75 -11.35
C ILE A 225 -2.71 10.72 -10.37
N ARG A 226 -3.45 11.72 -10.87
CA ARG A 226 -4.22 12.65 -9.99
C ARG A 226 -5.24 11.92 -9.12
N VAL A 227 -5.82 10.82 -9.60
CA VAL A 227 -6.84 10.07 -8.86
C VAL A 227 -6.23 9.45 -7.59
N PRO A 228 -5.14 8.64 -7.65
CA PRO A 228 -4.42 8.20 -6.47
C PRO A 228 -3.98 9.32 -5.53
N ALA A 229 -3.54 10.48 -6.06
CA ALA A 229 -3.14 11.62 -5.24
C ALA A 229 -4.26 12.13 -4.31
N LYS A 230 -5.50 12.16 -4.83
CA LYS A 230 -6.69 12.54 -4.05
C LYS A 230 -7.01 11.50 -2.99
N PHE A 231 -6.91 10.21 -3.31
CA PHE A 231 -7.12 9.15 -2.31
C PHE A 231 -6.06 9.15 -1.21
N PHE A 232 -4.78 9.37 -1.51
CA PHE A 232 -3.76 9.54 -0.46
C PHE A 232 -4.03 10.78 0.40
N THR A 233 -4.60 11.84 -0.17
CA THR A 233 -5.05 13.00 0.63
C THR A 233 -6.20 12.61 1.56
N ALA A 234 -7.16 11.80 1.10
CA ALA A 234 -8.24 11.29 1.93
C ALA A 234 -7.74 10.36 3.04
N ILE A 235 -6.80 9.45 2.76
CA ILE A 235 -6.17 8.56 3.76
C ILE A 235 -5.43 9.38 4.82
N LEU A 236 -4.70 10.43 4.43
CA LEU A 236 -4.05 11.34 5.37
C LEU A 236 -5.08 12.04 6.27
N ALA A 237 -6.13 12.62 5.68
CA ALA A 237 -7.18 13.29 6.43
C ALA A 237 -7.87 12.31 7.41
N TYR A 238 -8.21 11.11 6.95
CA TYR A 238 -8.75 10.03 7.76
C TYR A 238 -7.85 9.70 8.95
N SER A 239 -6.56 9.50 8.71
CA SER A 239 -5.59 9.15 9.75
C SER A 239 -5.46 10.25 10.80
N VAL A 240 -5.46 11.51 10.38
CA VAL A 240 -5.45 12.68 11.29
C VAL A 240 -6.73 12.73 12.11
N VAL A 241 -7.89 12.55 11.50
CA VAL A 241 -9.18 12.52 12.20
C VAL A 241 -9.22 11.40 13.23
N VAL A 242 -8.78 10.19 12.88
CA VAL A 242 -8.68 9.07 13.83
C VAL A 242 -7.77 9.43 15.01
N MET A 243 -6.57 9.97 14.76
CA MET A 243 -5.68 10.41 15.85
C MET A 243 -6.31 11.48 16.75
N LEU A 244 -7.02 12.45 16.18
CA LEU A 244 -7.70 13.50 16.94
C LEU A 244 -8.87 12.96 17.77
N LEU A 245 -9.68 12.05 17.22
CA LEU A 245 -10.80 11.42 17.92
C LEU A 245 -10.34 10.46 19.02
N LEU A 246 -9.12 9.91 18.93
CA LEU A 246 -8.56 9.05 19.97
C LEU A 246 -8.29 9.80 21.27
N ILE A 247 -7.97 11.10 21.21
CA ILE A 247 -7.69 11.90 22.40
C ILE A 247 -8.92 11.95 23.33
N PRO A 248 -10.10 12.45 22.91
CA PRO A 248 -11.28 12.44 23.78
C PRO A 248 -11.76 11.02 24.10
N ALA A 249 -11.68 10.08 23.16
CA ALA A 249 -12.06 8.68 23.42
C ALA A 249 -11.21 8.04 24.52
N GLN A 250 -9.93 8.39 24.61
CA GLN A 250 -9.03 7.91 25.66
C GLN A 250 -9.50 8.37 27.05
N TYR A 251 -9.85 9.65 27.21
CA TYR A 251 -10.28 10.20 28.49
C TYR A 251 -11.70 9.78 28.87
N LEU A 252 -12.63 9.80 27.91
CA LEU A 252 -14.06 9.60 28.16
C LEU A 252 -14.47 8.13 28.19
N VAL A 253 -13.84 7.27 27.39
CA VAL A 253 -14.28 5.87 27.22
C VAL A 253 -13.22 4.90 27.72
N LEU A 254 -11.98 5.03 27.25
CA LEU A 254 -10.96 4.01 27.48
C LEU A 254 -10.51 3.97 28.95
N THR A 255 -10.25 5.12 29.56
CA THR A 255 -9.81 5.21 30.95
C THR A 255 -10.82 4.61 31.94
N PRO A 256 -12.12 5.01 31.95
CA PRO A 256 -13.08 4.42 32.89
C PRO A 256 -13.34 2.93 32.60
N LEU A 257 -13.29 2.52 31.34
CA LEU A 257 -13.44 1.10 30.97
C LEU A 257 -12.28 0.27 31.50
N VAL A 258 -11.04 0.73 31.33
CA VAL A 258 -9.84 0.03 31.84
C VAL A 258 -9.82 -0.01 33.37
N VAL A 259 -10.23 1.07 34.05
CA VAL A 259 -10.35 1.07 35.52
C VAL A 259 -11.38 0.03 35.97
N ARG A 260 -12.61 0.05 35.43
CA ARG A 260 -13.64 -0.95 35.77
C ARG A 260 -13.23 -2.38 35.45
N TYR A 261 -12.54 -2.58 34.33
CA TYR A 261 -11.99 -3.89 33.94
C TYR A 261 -10.93 -4.36 34.93
N ASN A 262 -10.03 -3.48 35.36
CA ASN A 262 -9.02 -3.80 36.36
C ASN A 262 -9.64 -4.09 37.73
N ASP A 263 -10.64 -3.31 38.15
CA ASP A 263 -11.35 -3.52 39.42
C ASP A 263 -12.07 -4.87 39.44
N ALA A 264 -12.72 -5.24 38.33
CA ALA A 264 -13.37 -6.55 38.18
C ALA A 264 -12.40 -7.72 38.25
N LEU A 265 -11.13 -7.52 37.85
CA LEU A 265 -10.09 -8.54 37.92
C LEU A 265 -9.36 -8.58 39.27
N LEU A 266 -9.13 -7.43 39.91
CA LEU A 266 -8.31 -7.30 41.12
C LEU A 266 -9.10 -7.48 42.42
N ASN A 267 -10.39 -7.15 42.44
CA ASN A 267 -11.22 -7.32 43.64
C ASN A 267 -11.64 -8.79 43.89
N LYS A 268 -11.07 -9.74 43.13
CA LYS A 268 -11.14 -11.16 43.50
C LYS A 268 -10.11 -11.43 44.59
N PRO A 269 -10.52 -11.89 45.79
CA PRO A 269 -9.56 -12.34 46.79
C PRO A 269 -8.81 -13.54 46.19
N MET A 270 -7.54 -13.36 45.89
CA MET A 270 -6.67 -14.50 45.61
C MET A 270 -6.54 -15.27 46.91
N HIS A 271 -7.30 -16.35 47.06
CA HIS A 271 -7.00 -17.36 48.04
C HIS A 271 -5.70 -18.03 47.59
N VAL A 272 -4.58 -17.47 48.05
CA VAL A 272 -3.28 -18.12 47.98
C VAL A 272 -3.41 -19.40 48.82
N PRO A 273 -3.25 -20.58 48.21
CA PRO A 273 -3.35 -21.85 48.92
C PRO A 273 -2.29 -22.00 50.02
#